data_AF-A0A7V0JB96-F1
#
_entry.id   AF-A0A7V0JB96-F1
#
_cell.length_a   1.000
_cell.length_b   1.000
_cell.length_c   1.000
_cell.angle_alpha   90.00
_cell.angle_beta   90.00
_cell.angle_gamma   90.00
#
_symmetry.space_group_name_H-M   'P 1'
#
loop_
_entity.id
_entity.type
_entity.pdbx_description
1 polymer ?
#
loop_
_entity_poly.entity_id
_entity_poly.type
_entity_poly.pdbx_seq_one_letter_code
_entity_poly.pdbx_strand_id
1 'polypeptide(L)'
;IVKVKEPLPSEYDLFREGHALFTFLHLAANPGLTDFLLRKKITGFAYGTLEENQTLPLLAPMSEIAGRMAPIMAAYYLQADVLIVAVLIPGARAPRLVSREMVSRMKKGSVIVDVSVDQGGCVETTRPTSHTDPVYTVDGVIHYCVANMPGAYPRTSTFAFINRTLPYIKKLAKNGIAWAAEQDRTFQTALNTYKGKITNKALAGSFSEGR
;
A
#
# COMPACT_ATOMS: atom_id res chain seq x y z
N ILE A 1 10.87 14.37 -4.58
CA ILE A 1 11.32 12.96 -4.75
C ILE A 1 10.13 12.13 -5.19
N VAL A 2 10.25 11.43 -6.33
CA VAL A 2 9.21 10.54 -6.85
C VAL A 2 9.73 9.11 -6.73
N LYS A 3 8.98 8.24 -6.05
CA LYS A 3 9.32 6.82 -5.85
C LYS A 3 8.09 5.95 -6.11
N VAL A 4 8.30 4.65 -6.29
CA VAL A 4 7.20 3.68 -6.34
C VAL A 4 6.80 3.28 -4.92
N LYS A 5 7.72 2.65 -4.17
CA LYS A 5 7.48 2.16 -2.80
C LYS A 5 8.02 3.11 -1.74
N GLU A 6 7.51 2.90 -0.53
CA GLU A 6 7.91 3.62 0.67
C GLU A 6 9.42 3.56 0.95
N PRO A 7 10.01 4.60 1.57
CA PRO A 7 11.40 4.57 1.99
C PRO A 7 11.66 3.46 3.02
N LEU A 8 12.73 2.72 2.82
CA LEU A 8 13.26 1.78 3.81
C LEU A 8 14.15 2.50 4.83
N PRO A 9 14.38 1.93 6.04
CA PRO A 9 15.24 2.54 7.05
C PRO A 9 16.64 2.93 6.56
N SER A 10 17.22 2.13 5.66
CA SER A 10 18.52 2.43 5.03
C SER A 10 18.51 3.68 4.15
N GLU A 11 17.34 4.16 3.73
CA GLU A 11 17.18 5.36 2.92
C GLU A 11 16.93 6.62 3.77
N TYR A 12 16.65 6.49 5.08
CA TYR A 12 16.18 7.60 5.91
C TYR A 12 17.18 8.76 6.00
N ASP A 13 18.48 8.47 6.03
CA ASP A 13 19.52 9.49 6.12
C ASP A 13 19.72 10.28 4.82
N LEU A 14 19.16 9.81 3.70
CA LEU A 14 19.20 10.51 2.42
C LEU A 14 18.17 11.66 2.35
N PHE A 15 17.19 11.69 3.27
CA PHE A 15 16.15 12.71 3.29
C PHE A 15 16.55 13.93 4.12
N ARG A 16 16.15 15.11 3.65
CA ARG A 16 16.39 16.42 4.27
C ARG A 16 15.07 17.13 4.52
N GLU A 17 15.04 17.97 5.54
CA GLU A 17 13.89 18.84 5.82
C GLU A 17 13.53 19.67 4.58
N GLY A 18 12.24 19.81 4.29
CA GLY A 18 11.73 20.50 3.10
C GLY A 18 11.60 19.62 1.85
N HIS A 19 12.13 18.39 1.84
CA HIS A 19 11.83 17.45 0.77
C HIS A 19 10.33 17.10 0.75
N ALA A 20 9.75 17.07 -0.45
CA ALA A 20 8.49 16.38 -0.71
C ALA A 20 8.75 14.98 -1.28
N LEU A 21 8.02 14.01 -0.75
CA LEU A 21 8.01 12.63 -1.18
C LEU A 21 6.62 12.32 -1.77
N PHE A 22 6.60 11.88 -3.03
CA PHE A 22 5.38 11.41 -3.69
C PHE A 22 5.56 9.93 -4.03
N THR A 23 4.88 9.06 -3.28
CA THR A 23 5.07 7.59 -3.36
C THR A 23 3.90 6.81 -2.73
N PHE A 24 3.89 5.47 -2.82
CA PHE A 24 3.03 4.65 -1.97
C PHE A 24 3.62 4.61 -0.55
N LEU A 25 2.89 5.10 0.46
CA LEU A 25 3.44 5.26 1.81
C LEU A 25 2.99 4.18 2.81
N HIS A 26 1.75 3.67 2.71
CA HIS A 26 1.22 2.64 3.61
C HIS A 26 1.40 2.94 5.13
N LEU A 27 1.29 4.22 5.51
CA LEU A 27 1.68 4.69 6.85
C LEU A 27 0.91 4.03 8.01
N ALA A 28 -0.36 3.69 7.82
CA ALA A 28 -1.17 3.01 8.83
C ALA A 28 -0.62 1.62 9.21
N ALA A 29 0.10 0.96 8.30
CA ALA A 29 0.77 -0.32 8.54
C ALA A 29 2.25 -0.17 8.93
N ASN A 30 2.79 1.07 8.92
CA ASN A 30 4.21 1.33 9.19
C ASN A 30 4.42 2.56 10.10
N PRO A 31 4.27 2.40 11.43
CA PRO A 31 4.49 3.47 12.40
C PRO A 31 5.90 4.06 12.35
N GLY A 32 6.93 3.23 12.16
CA GLY A 32 8.32 3.69 12.11
C GLY A 32 8.59 4.66 10.95
N LEU A 33 7.99 4.39 9.77
CA LEU A 33 8.04 5.30 8.64
C LEU A 33 7.30 6.61 8.93
N THR A 34 6.15 6.54 9.60
CA THR A 34 5.38 7.72 10.00
C THR A 34 6.22 8.60 10.91
N ASP A 35 6.82 8.04 11.96
CA ASP A 35 7.69 8.76 12.89
C ASP A 35 8.90 9.38 12.19
N PHE A 36 9.48 8.69 11.21
CA PHE A 36 10.56 9.23 10.39
C PHE A 36 10.11 10.48 9.60
N LEU A 37 8.99 10.40 8.88
CA LEU A 37 8.48 11.51 8.06
C LEU A 37 8.15 12.72 8.93
N LEU A 38 7.54 12.49 10.11
CA LEU A 38 7.20 13.56 11.05
C LEU A 38 8.45 14.22 11.62
N ARG A 39 9.42 13.44 12.13
CA ARG A 39 10.65 13.96 12.73
C ARG A 39 11.50 14.76 11.75
N LYS A 40 11.65 14.25 10.52
CA LYS A 40 12.40 14.95 9.45
C LYS A 40 11.57 16.02 8.74
N LYS A 41 10.30 16.22 9.14
CA LYS A 41 9.33 17.14 8.54
C LYS A 41 9.26 17.02 7.02
N ILE A 42 9.25 15.78 6.54
CA ILE A 42 9.10 15.47 5.12
C ILE A 42 7.63 15.67 4.75
N THR A 43 7.37 16.32 3.62
CA THR A 43 6.01 16.41 3.10
C THR A 43 5.69 15.13 2.34
N GLY A 44 4.80 14.31 2.85
CA GLY A 44 4.42 13.03 2.26
C GLY A 44 3.09 13.09 1.52
N PHE A 45 3.15 12.98 0.20
CA PHE A 45 1.98 12.73 -0.67
C PHE A 45 1.89 11.22 -0.96
N ALA A 46 0.77 10.59 -0.59
CA ALA A 46 0.51 9.18 -0.83
C ALA A 46 -0.31 8.98 -2.12
N TYR A 47 0.18 8.11 -3.02
CA TYR A 47 -0.60 7.72 -4.20
C TYR A 47 -1.93 7.06 -3.84
N GLY A 48 -1.94 6.21 -2.82
CA GLY A 48 -3.11 5.42 -2.41
C GLY A 48 -4.23 6.22 -1.74
N THR A 49 -4.04 7.50 -1.47
CA THR A 49 -5.06 8.40 -0.91
C THR A 49 -5.38 9.58 -1.82
N LEU A 50 -4.70 9.71 -2.96
CA LEU A 50 -5.03 10.74 -3.95
C LEU A 50 -6.37 10.39 -4.58
N GLU A 51 -7.36 11.24 -4.33
CA GLU A 51 -8.71 11.09 -4.83
C GLU A 51 -9.04 12.17 -5.87
N GLU A 52 -9.62 11.75 -6.98
CA GLU A 52 -10.15 12.63 -8.01
C GLU A 52 -11.46 12.04 -8.54
N ASN A 53 -12.52 12.85 -8.59
CA ASN A 53 -13.86 12.42 -9.03
C ASN A 53 -14.36 11.16 -8.28
N GLN A 54 -14.14 11.08 -6.96
CA GLN A 54 -14.51 9.94 -6.11
C GLN A 54 -13.79 8.63 -6.47
N THR A 55 -12.68 8.70 -7.21
CA THR A 55 -11.84 7.55 -7.57
C THR A 55 -10.43 7.70 -7.03
N LEU A 56 -9.69 6.59 -6.93
CA LEU A 56 -8.27 6.55 -6.58
C LEU A 56 -7.43 6.28 -7.84
N PRO A 57 -7.22 7.28 -8.71
CA PRO A 57 -6.67 7.07 -10.05
C PRO A 57 -5.25 6.51 -10.05
N LEU A 58 -4.48 6.76 -8.98
CA LEU A 58 -3.11 6.28 -8.87
C LEU A 58 -3.00 4.88 -8.25
N LEU A 59 -4.04 4.43 -7.56
CA LEU A 59 -4.08 3.08 -7.00
C LEU A 59 -4.61 2.07 -8.03
N ALA A 60 -5.62 2.46 -8.82
CA ALA A 60 -6.33 1.57 -9.74
C ALA A 60 -5.43 0.71 -10.64
N PRO A 61 -4.37 1.24 -11.31
CA PRO A 61 -3.53 0.41 -12.18
C PRO A 61 -2.80 -0.71 -11.44
N MET A 62 -2.35 -0.46 -10.21
CA MET A 62 -1.68 -1.47 -9.39
C MET A 62 -2.67 -2.52 -8.91
N SER A 63 -3.88 -2.09 -8.50
CA SER A 63 -4.96 -2.99 -8.11
C SER A 63 -5.42 -3.90 -9.25
N GLU A 64 -5.52 -3.39 -10.48
CA GLU A 64 -5.87 -4.18 -11.66
C GLU A 64 -4.84 -5.28 -11.93
N ILE A 65 -3.54 -4.95 -11.85
CA ILE A 65 -2.47 -5.93 -12.06
C ILE A 65 -2.47 -6.97 -10.94
N ALA A 66 -2.54 -6.54 -9.67
CA ALA A 66 -2.57 -7.45 -8.53
C ALA A 66 -3.81 -8.38 -8.59
N GLY A 67 -4.98 -7.85 -8.94
CA GLY A 67 -6.22 -8.61 -9.10
C GLY A 67 -6.14 -9.66 -10.22
N ARG A 68 -5.42 -9.37 -11.33
CA ARG A 68 -5.15 -10.36 -12.39
C ARG A 68 -4.11 -11.40 -11.98
N MET A 69 -3.12 -11.00 -11.19
CA MET A 69 -2.11 -11.92 -10.67
C MET A 69 -2.67 -12.90 -9.64
N ALA A 70 -3.59 -12.46 -8.79
CA ALA A 70 -4.12 -13.26 -7.69
C ALA A 70 -4.66 -14.65 -8.11
N PRO A 71 -5.54 -14.78 -9.12
CA PRO A 71 -6.00 -16.09 -9.58
C PRO A 71 -4.89 -16.92 -10.24
N ILE A 72 -3.91 -16.29 -10.89
CA ILE A 72 -2.77 -17.00 -11.51
C ILE A 72 -1.88 -17.61 -10.43
N MET A 73 -1.56 -16.83 -9.39
CA MET A 73 -0.76 -17.30 -8.26
C MET A 73 -1.50 -18.36 -7.47
N ALA A 74 -2.81 -18.16 -7.23
CA ALA A 74 -3.64 -19.18 -6.62
C ALA A 74 -3.57 -20.50 -7.40
N ALA A 75 -3.85 -20.48 -8.70
CA ALA A 75 -3.84 -21.66 -9.55
C ALA A 75 -2.48 -22.38 -9.57
N TYR A 76 -1.38 -21.64 -9.50
CA TYR A 76 -0.03 -22.20 -9.44
C TYR A 76 0.22 -23.05 -8.18
N TYR A 77 -0.32 -22.63 -7.03
CA TYR A 77 -0.14 -23.33 -5.73
C TYR A 77 -1.31 -24.23 -5.34
N LEU A 78 -2.41 -24.21 -6.10
CA LEU A 78 -3.69 -24.81 -5.71
C LEU A 78 -3.60 -26.33 -5.64
N GLN A 79 -3.93 -26.90 -4.47
CA GLN A 79 -4.10 -28.34 -4.30
C GLN A 79 -5.53 -28.71 -3.88
N ALA A 80 -6.27 -27.79 -3.26
CA ALA A 80 -7.68 -27.98 -2.86
C ALA A 80 -8.57 -26.80 -3.29
N ASP A 81 -8.86 -25.87 -2.37
CA ASP A 81 -9.73 -24.70 -2.61
C ASP A 81 -8.94 -23.38 -2.51
N VAL A 82 -9.45 -22.31 -3.13
CA VAL A 82 -8.84 -20.97 -3.12
C VAL A 82 -9.69 -19.98 -2.33
N LEU A 83 -9.02 -19.12 -1.57
CA LEU A 83 -9.55 -17.88 -1.00
C LEU A 83 -8.70 -16.70 -1.46
N ILE A 84 -9.30 -15.73 -2.15
CA ILE A 84 -8.65 -14.46 -2.50
C ILE A 84 -9.29 -13.36 -1.67
N VAL A 85 -8.51 -12.64 -0.87
CA VAL A 85 -8.97 -11.47 -0.13
C VAL A 85 -8.35 -10.20 -0.72
N ALA A 86 -9.19 -9.19 -0.96
CA ALA A 86 -8.81 -7.96 -1.67
C ALA A 86 -9.54 -6.72 -1.11
N VAL A 87 -9.84 -6.72 0.19
CA VAL A 87 -10.51 -5.58 0.84
C VAL A 87 -9.51 -4.45 1.07
N LEU A 88 -9.91 -3.23 0.73
CA LEU A 88 -9.10 -2.03 0.79
C LEU A 88 -9.88 -0.93 1.51
N ILE A 89 -9.25 -0.30 2.50
CA ILE A 89 -9.76 0.94 3.11
C ILE A 89 -8.74 2.05 2.82
N PRO A 90 -9.09 3.10 2.06
CA PRO A 90 -8.14 4.15 1.69
C PRO A 90 -7.51 4.83 2.91
N GLY A 91 -6.17 4.81 2.98
CA GLY A 91 -5.41 5.45 4.05
C GLY A 91 -5.44 4.76 5.42
N ALA A 92 -6.12 3.62 5.54
CA ALA A 92 -6.24 2.86 6.78
C ALA A 92 -5.63 1.45 6.66
N ARG A 93 -5.62 0.72 7.78
CA ARG A 93 -5.22 -0.69 7.80
C ARG A 93 -6.35 -1.56 7.23
N ALA A 94 -5.98 -2.67 6.59
CA ALA A 94 -6.96 -3.67 6.16
C ALA A 94 -7.67 -4.30 7.39
N PRO A 95 -9.01 -4.45 7.36
CA PRO A 95 -9.74 -5.09 8.45
C PRO A 95 -9.46 -6.59 8.48
N ARG A 96 -9.37 -7.19 9.67
CA ARG A 96 -9.30 -8.65 9.82
C ARG A 96 -10.70 -9.23 9.62
N LEU A 97 -10.88 -9.96 8.52
CA LEU A 97 -12.16 -10.56 8.14
C LEU A 97 -12.16 -12.09 8.26
N VAL A 98 -10.97 -12.70 8.20
CA VAL A 98 -10.81 -14.16 8.28
C VAL A 98 -9.96 -14.47 9.50
N SER A 99 -10.58 -15.11 10.50
CA SER A 99 -9.91 -15.44 11.74
C SER A 99 -9.00 -16.67 11.59
N ARG A 100 -8.03 -16.83 12.49
CA ARG A 100 -7.18 -18.03 12.55
C ARG A 100 -8.00 -19.32 12.67
N GLU A 101 -9.10 -19.29 13.42
CA GLU A 101 -10.01 -20.42 13.58
C GLU A 101 -10.75 -20.78 12.27
N MET A 102 -11.06 -19.79 11.43
CA MET A 102 -11.58 -20.06 10.08
C MET A 102 -10.50 -20.74 9.23
N VAL A 103 -9.25 -20.27 9.29
CA VAL A 103 -8.12 -20.86 8.55
C VAL A 103 -7.87 -22.31 8.97
N SER A 104 -7.89 -22.62 10.27
CA SER A 104 -7.64 -23.98 10.77
C SER A 104 -8.71 -25.00 10.35
N ARG A 105 -9.88 -24.54 9.90
CA ARG A 105 -10.97 -25.38 9.38
C ARG A 105 -10.95 -25.56 7.86
N MET A 106 -10.07 -24.86 7.15
CA MET A 106 -9.93 -25.01 5.71
C MET A 106 -9.30 -26.37 5.37
N LYS A 107 -9.54 -26.85 4.14
CA LYS A 107 -8.91 -28.07 3.65
C LYS A 107 -7.41 -27.89 3.57
N LYS A 108 -6.64 -28.92 3.95
CA LYS A 108 -5.20 -28.94 3.72
C LYS A 108 -4.94 -28.86 2.20
N GLY A 109 -3.96 -28.05 1.81
CA GLY A 109 -3.68 -27.74 0.41
C GLY A 109 -4.53 -26.61 -0.17
N SER A 110 -5.43 -26.02 0.60
CA SER A 110 -6.08 -24.76 0.21
C SER A 110 -5.06 -23.62 0.13
N VAL A 111 -5.33 -22.65 -0.74
CA VAL A 111 -4.47 -21.48 -0.95
C VAL A 111 -5.23 -20.21 -0.58
N ILE A 112 -4.61 -19.37 0.25
CA ILE A 112 -5.02 -18.00 0.51
C ILE A 112 -4.11 -17.06 -0.28
N VAL A 113 -4.70 -16.19 -1.09
CA VAL A 113 -4.01 -15.05 -1.70
C VAL A 113 -4.50 -13.77 -1.04
N ASP A 114 -3.65 -13.12 -0.25
CA ASP A 114 -3.99 -11.87 0.44
C ASP A 114 -3.41 -10.67 -0.32
N VAL A 115 -4.22 -10.08 -1.20
CA VAL A 115 -3.85 -8.90 -2.00
C VAL A 115 -3.74 -7.65 -1.10
N SER A 116 -4.41 -7.66 0.05
CA SER A 116 -4.42 -6.55 1.01
C SER A 116 -3.21 -6.56 1.95
N VAL A 117 -2.22 -7.43 1.72
CA VAL A 117 -1.03 -7.57 2.57
C VAL A 117 -0.22 -6.28 2.72
N ASP A 118 -0.17 -5.42 1.67
CA ASP A 118 0.49 -4.11 1.72
C ASP A 118 -0.15 -3.16 2.77
N GLN A 119 -1.36 -3.44 3.23
CA GLN A 119 -2.06 -2.73 4.33
C GLN A 119 -2.21 -3.59 5.59
N GLY A 120 -1.43 -4.65 5.73
CA GLY A 120 -1.42 -5.55 6.88
C GLY A 120 -2.23 -6.84 6.70
N GLY A 121 -3.00 -6.97 5.61
CA GLY A 121 -3.76 -8.19 5.25
C GLY A 121 -5.12 -8.33 5.93
N CYS A 122 -6.02 -9.05 5.27
CA CYS A 122 -7.38 -9.31 5.77
C CYS A 122 -7.51 -10.62 6.56
N VAL A 123 -6.51 -11.50 6.50
CA VAL A 123 -6.49 -12.77 7.25
C VAL A 123 -5.59 -12.62 8.47
N GLU A 124 -6.05 -13.06 9.66
CA GLU A 124 -5.26 -12.95 10.90
C GLU A 124 -3.89 -13.62 10.83
N THR A 125 -3.78 -14.71 10.07
CA THR A 125 -2.55 -15.47 9.83
C THR A 125 -1.67 -14.87 8.74
N THR A 126 -2.06 -13.76 8.10
CA THR A 126 -1.26 -13.07 7.07
C THR A 126 -0.01 -12.45 7.67
N ARG A 127 1.13 -12.79 7.08
CA ARG A 127 2.41 -12.07 7.20
C ARG A 127 2.95 -11.76 5.80
N PRO A 128 3.56 -10.57 5.57
CA PRO A 128 4.17 -10.25 4.28
C PRO A 128 5.24 -11.26 3.87
N THR A 129 5.18 -11.68 2.61
CA THR A 129 6.21 -12.48 1.94
C THR A 129 6.87 -11.70 0.80
N SER A 130 7.84 -12.30 0.13
CA SER A 130 8.62 -11.65 -0.94
C SER A 130 8.56 -12.45 -2.24
N HIS A 131 8.95 -11.86 -3.37
CA HIS A 131 9.02 -12.61 -4.64
C HIS A 131 10.01 -13.79 -4.59
N THR A 132 11.03 -13.75 -3.71
CA THR A 132 12.04 -14.81 -3.56
C THR A 132 11.61 -15.91 -2.59
N ASP A 133 10.73 -15.59 -1.64
CA ASP A 133 10.15 -16.53 -0.68
C ASP A 133 8.65 -16.20 -0.57
N PRO A 134 7.82 -16.68 -1.52
CA PRO A 134 6.48 -16.13 -1.77
C PRO A 134 5.38 -16.73 -0.91
N VAL A 135 5.60 -17.93 -0.35
CA VAL A 135 4.56 -18.68 0.35
C VAL A 135 5.03 -19.23 1.69
N TYR A 136 4.09 -19.44 2.59
CA TYR A 136 4.28 -20.23 3.80
C TYR A 136 2.99 -20.99 4.13
N THR A 137 3.05 -21.91 5.08
CA THR A 137 1.90 -22.74 5.45
C THR A 137 1.48 -22.51 6.89
N VAL A 138 0.18 -22.44 7.14
CA VAL A 138 -0.43 -22.44 8.48
C VAL A 138 -1.54 -23.47 8.49
N ASP A 139 -1.49 -24.44 9.40
CA ASP A 139 -2.48 -25.52 9.53
C ASP A 139 -2.74 -26.31 8.23
N GLY A 140 -1.72 -26.38 7.36
CA GLY A 140 -1.81 -27.03 6.04
C GLY A 140 -2.39 -26.14 4.93
N VAL A 141 -2.70 -24.87 5.21
CA VAL A 141 -3.17 -23.87 4.24
C VAL A 141 -2.01 -23.01 3.76
N ILE A 142 -1.81 -22.96 2.45
CA ILE A 142 -0.75 -22.20 1.79
C ILE A 142 -1.16 -20.73 1.75
N HIS A 143 -0.30 -19.85 2.20
CA HIS A 143 -0.50 -18.40 2.19
C HIS A 143 0.44 -17.78 1.17
N TYR A 144 -0.11 -17.17 0.12
CA TYR A 144 0.59 -16.28 -0.79
C TYR A 144 0.28 -14.84 -0.39
N CYS A 145 1.27 -14.17 0.19
CA CYS A 145 1.12 -12.83 0.78
C CYS A 145 2.23 -11.90 0.28
N VAL A 146 2.58 -12.00 -1.00
CA VAL A 146 3.67 -11.21 -1.59
C VAL A 146 3.24 -9.75 -1.66
N ALA A 147 3.90 -8.90 -0.88
CA ALA A 147 3.72 -7.46 -0.98
C ALA A 147 4.23 -6.94 -2.34
N ASN A 148 3.60 -5.89 -2.87
CA ASN A 148 3.95 -5.34 -4.17
C ASN A 148 3.92 -6.42 -5.29
N MET A 149 2.82 -7.16 -5.40
CA MET A 149 2.60 -8.14 -6.48
C MET A 149 2.94 -7.58 -7.87
N PRO A 150 2.50 -6.36 -8.27
CA PRO A 150 2.80 -5.80 -9.59
C PRO A 150 4.30 -5.64 -9.90
N GLY A 151 5.16 -5.70 -8.88
CA GLY A 151 6.62 -5.70 -9.02
C GLY A 151 7.17 -6.89 -9.84
N ALA A 152 6.43 -7.99 -9.95
CA ALA A 152 6.81 -9.13 -10.80
C ALA A 152 6.78 -8.80 -12.30
N TYR A 153 6.02 -7.78 -12.72
CA TYR A 153 5.85 -7.38 -14.12
C TYR A 153 6.27 -5.92 -14.35
N PRO A 154 7.55 -5.56 -14.09
CA PRO A 154 7.99 -4.17 -13.96
C PRO A 154 7.75 -3.33 -15.21
N ARG A 155 7.86 -3.92 -16.42
CA ARG A 155 7.56 -3.22 -17.67
C ARG A 155 6.08 -2.80 -17.70
N THR A 156 5.18 -3.76 -17.54
CA THR A 156 3.73 -3.54 -17.57
C THR A 156 3.29 -2.59 -16.46
N SER A 157 3.74 -2.82 -15.22
CA SER A 157 3.34 -2.01 -14.07
C SER A 157 3.90 -0.60 -14.16
N THR A 158 5.15 -0.41 -14.60
CA THR A 158 5.71 0.94 -14.80
C THR A 158 4.91 1.73 -15.82
N PHE A 159 4.61 1.16 -17.00
CA PHE A 159 3.83 1.86 -18.03
C PHE A 159 2.41 2.18 -17.55
N ALA A 160 1.73 1.22 -16.92
CA ALA A 160 0.39 1.43 -16.39
C ALA A 160 0.36 2.53 -15.31
N PHE A 161 1.38 2.55 -14.45
CA PHE A 161 1.49 3.51 -13.36
C PHE A 161 1.87 4.91 -13.84
N ILE A 162 2.94 5.03 -14.63
CA ILE A 162 3.48 6.34 -15.05
C ILE A 162 2.48 7.12 -15.89
N ASN A 163 1.70 6.43 -16.72
CA ASN A 163 0.65 7.05 -17.54
C ASN A 163 -0.42 7.74 -16.69
N ARG A 164 -0.66 7.25 -15.46
CA ARG A 164 -1.57 7.89 -14.50
C ARG A 164 -0.88 8.92 -13.62
N THR A 165 0.36 8.70 -13.18
CA THR A 165 1.04 9.62 -12.25
C THR A 165 1.66 10.84 -12.90
N LEU A 166 2.10 10.76 -14.16
CA LEU A 166 2.88 11.81 -14.82
C LEU A 166 2.16 13.18 -14.83
N PRO A 167 0.85 13.28 -15.09
CA PRO A 167 0.12 14.55 -14.99
C PRO A 167 0.23 15.20 -13.60
N TYR A 168 0.09 14.41 -12.53
CA TYR A 168 0.21 14.92 -11.15
C TYR A 168 1.64 15.32 -10.83
N ILE A 169 2.65 14.54 -11.25
CA ILE A 169 4.06 14.91 -11.07
C ILE A 169 4.35 16.26 -11.74
N LYS A 170 3.90 16.46 -12.98
CA LYS A 170 4.05 17.75 -13.69
C LYS A 170 3.33 18.89 -12.97
N LYS A 171 2.10 18.66 -12.49
CA LYS A 171 1.30 19.64 -11.76
C LYS A 171 1.98 20.07 -10.45
N LEU A 172 2.47 19.11 -9.67
CA LEU A 172 3.19 19.36 -8.43
C LEU A 172 4.52 20.08 -8.67
N ALA A 173 5.28 19.67 -9.70
CA ALA A 173 6.55 20.30 -10.04
C ALA A 173 6.37 21.76 -10.52
N LYS A 174 5.30 22.05 -11.26
CA LYS A 174 5.01 23.40 -11.77
C LYS A 174 4.58 24.37 -10.67
N ASN A 175 3.70 23.93 -9.76
CA ASN A 175 3.04 24.83 -8.81
C ASN A 175 3.66 24.80 -7.39
N GLY A 176 4.44 23.76 -7.07
CA GLY A 176 5.13 23.62 -5.80
C GLY A 176 4.28 23.02 -4.67
N ILE A 177 4.95 22.78 -3.53
CA ILE A 177 4.42 22.04 -2.39
C ILE A 177 3.36 22.84 -1.63
N ALA A 178 3.58 24.13 -1.40
CA ALA A 178 2.66 24.99 -0.66
C ALA A 178 1.31 25.09 -1.38
N TRP A 179 1.33 25.30 -2.69
CA TRP A 179 0.13 25.29 -3.53
C TRP A 179 -0.63 23.95 -3.43
N ALA A 180 0.10 22.82 -3.50
CA ALA A 180 -0.53 21.49 -3.42
C ALA A 180 -1.17 21.22 -2.05
N ALA A 181 -0.57 21.74 -0.97
CA ALA A 181 -1.11 21.60 0.37
C ALA A 181 -2.28 22.55 0.67
N GLU A 182 -2.27 23.76 0.10
CA GLU A 182 -3.16 24.85 0.53
C GLU A 182 -4.28 25.15 -0.48
N GLN A 183 -4.08 24.88 -1.77
CA GLN A 183 -4.98 25.34 -2.83
C GLN A 183 -5.59 24.22 -3.68
N ASP A 184 -4.93 23.05 -3.78
CA ASP A 184 -5.39 21.97 -4.65
C ASP A 184 -6.10 20.85 -3.87
N ARG A 185 -7.42 20.74 -4.04
CA ARG A 185 -8.24 19.75 -3.34
C ARG A 185 -7.79 18.31 -3.60
N THR A 186 -7.36 18.00 -4.82
CA THR A 186 -6.86 16.66 -5.18
C THR A 186 -5.59 16.33 -4.41
N PHE A 187 -4.59 17.21 -4.39
CA PHE A 187 -3.36 16.97 -3.61
C PHE A 187 -3.59 16.98 -2.09
N GLN A 188 -4.57 17.72 -1.59
CA GLN A 188 -4.94 17.68 -0.18
C GLN A 188 -5.40 16.30 0.28
N THR A 189 -6.07 15.52 -0.56
CA THR A 189 -6.44 14.12 -0.24
C THR A 189 -5.22 13.20 -0.18
N ALA A 190 -4.23 13.45 -1.04
CA ALA A 190 -2.96 12.74 -1.06
C ALA A 190 -2.03 13.13 0.10
N LEU A 191 -2.22 14.30 0.72
CA LEU A 191 -1.33 14.85 1.74
C LEU A 191 -1.51 14.08 3.05
N ASN A 192 -0.55 13.21 3.38
CA ASN A 192 -0.55 12.43 4.61
C ASN A 192 0.26 13.07 5.73
N THR A 193 1.39 13.69 5.39
CA THR A 193 2.26 14.39 6.35
C THR A 193 2.67 15.75 5.81
N TYR A 194 2.63 16.78 6.66
CA TYR A 194 3.03 18.15 6.31
C TYR A 194 3.53 18.88 7.55
N LYS A 195 4.69 19.54 7.45
CA LYS A 195 5.28 20.34 8.56
C LYS A 195 5.34 19.59 9.90
N GLY A 196 5.67 18.28 9.85
CA GLY A 196 5.80 17.43 11.03
C GLY A 196 4.48 16.98 11.67
N LYS A 197 3.34 17.11 10.97
CA LYS A 197 2.02 16.66 11.43
C LYS A 197 1.41 15.67 10.45
N ILE A 198 0.58 14.76 10.98
CA ILE A 198 -0.33 13.93 10.17
C ILE A 198 -1.51 14.82 9.73
N THR A 199 -1.80 14.83 8.44
CA THR A 199 -2.89 15.63 7.84
C THR A 199 -4.07 14.79 7.37
N ASN A 200 -3.85 13.51 7.07
CA ASN A 200 -4.90 12.60 6.63
C ASN A 200 -5.69 12.05 7.84
N LYS A 201 -7.02 12.17 7.81
CA LYS A 201 -7.91 11.75 8.92
C LYS A 201 -7.93 10.24 9.15
N ALA A 202 -8.00 9.43 8.09
CA ALA A 202 -8.01 7.98 8.20
C ALA A 202 -6.70 7.45 8.80
N LEU A 203 -5.59 8.05 8.39
CA LEU A 203 -4.29 7.76 8.97
C LEU A 203 -4.22 8.15 10.46
N ALA A 204 -4.69 9.35 10.82
CA ALA A 204 -4.73 9.77 12.22
C ALA A 204 -5.57 8.82 13.10
N GLY A 205 -6.75 8.40 12.60
CA GLY A 205 -7.61 7.43 13.29
C GLY A 205 -6.94 6.08 13.54
N SER A 206 -6.13 5.61 12.57
CA SER A 206 -5.38 4.36 12.68
C SER A 206 -4.35 4.35 13.82
N PHE A 207 -3.89 5.52 14.28
CA PHE A 207 -2.97 5.64 15.41
C PHE A 207 -3.65 5.89 16.76
N SER A 208 -4.90 6.36 16.77
CA SER A 208 -5.68 6.53 18.00
C SER A 208 -6.31 5.23 18.50
N GLU A 209 -6.60 4.26 17.62
CA GLU A 209 -7.16 2.95 18.00
C GLU A 209 -6.10 1.96 18.53
N GLY A 210 -4.82 2.31 18.43
CA GLY A 210 -3.68 1.48 18.86
C GLY A 210 -2.99 1.92 20.15
N ARG A 211 -3.62 2.80 20.95
CA ARG A 211 -3.14 3.22 22.27
C ARG A 211 -4.21 3.01 23.34
#